data_AF-A0A9D0I6V1-F1
#
_entry.id   AF-A0A9D0I6V1-F1
#
_cell.length_a   1.000
_cell.length_b   1.000
_cell.length_c   1.000
_cell.angle_alpha   90.00
_cell.angle_beta   90.00
_cell.angle_gamma   90.00
#
_symmetry.space_group_name_H-M   'P 1'
#
loop_
_entity.id
_entity.type
_entity.pdbx_description
1 polymer ?
#
loop_
_entity_poly.entity_id
_entity_poly.type
_entity_poly.pdbx_seq_one_letter_code
_entity_poly.pdbx_strand_id
1 'polypeptide(L)'
;DRNGTQDLYLAVDFGNDRLYRNNGRGGFTDVTTAAGITGPEHAMGVAVGDIDGDGCFDLVSTNNTRGRPEDPAHGPSTLYVSDCDGRFSDRTREWGMADRGTVDWGVSLVDWDNDGDQDLAIVSGGMLEQGERERNVLYENRGGRLVDVTRSLGAGVTGAAFGAAWADYDRDGDLDWLIVNSKRNPALLENRVAGGHWLNVRLKGRGANRDGIGARVELVAAGRRQVRTLQAGKGFAASEEPQVHFGLGMAGRVQSLRVIWPDGVVTEQPGPVADQTVTVGRR
;
A
#
# COMPACT_ATOMS: atom_id res chain seq x y z
N ASP A 1 11.56 -7.57 9.37
CA ASP A 1 11.73 -8.14 10.74
C ASP A 1 12.09 -7.09 11.83
N ARG A 2 12.00 -5.78 11.53
CA ARG A 2 12.32 -4.66 12.45
C ARG A 2 13.76 -4.65 12.99
N ASN A 3 14.71 -5.32 12.33
CA ASN A 3 16.11 -5.33 12.75
C ASN A 3 16.89 -4.01 12.47
N GLY A 4 16.23 -3.01 11.87
CA GLY A 4 16.80 -1.71 11.54
C GLY A 4 17.42 -1.61 10.13
N THR A 5 17.38 -2.68 9.35
CA THR A 5 17.75 -2.68 7.92
C THR A 5 16.50 -2.85 7.06
N GLN A 6 16.56 -2.36 5.82
CA GLN A 6 15.49 -2.54 4.85
C GLN A 6 15.67 -3.87 4.13
N ASP A 7 14.70 -4.76 4.31
CA ASP A 7 14.58 -6.02 3.58
C ASP A 7 14.05 -5.77 2.14
N LEU A 8 14.15 -6.79 1.29
CA LEU A 8 13.72 -6.73 -0.11
C LEU A 8 12.68 -7.81 -0.40
N TYR A 9 11.46 -7.38 -0.73
CA TYR A 9 10.45 -8.25 -1.33
C TYR A 9 10.40 -8.02 -2.84
N LEU A 10 10.37 -9.10 -3.62
CA LEU A 10 10.30 -9.07 -5.08
C LEU A 10 9.04 -9.77 -5.54
N ALA A 11 8.16 -9.01 -6.22
CA ALA A 11 7.11 -9.56 -7.05
C ALA A 11 7.74 -10.18 -8.31
N VAL A 12 7.39 -11.43 -8.63
CA VAL A 12 8.03 -12.20 -9.71
C VAL A 12 7.00 -12.61 -10.78
N ASP A 13 7.18 -12.08 -12.00
CA ASP A 13 6.28 -12.34 -13.14
C ASP A 13 6.36 -13.77 -13.69
N PHE A 14 7.42 -14.53 -13.42
CA PHE A 14 7.56 -15.93 -13.81
C PHE A 14 8.07 -16.78 -12.63
N GLY A 15 7.14 -17.20 -11.79
CA GLY A 15 7.39 -18.01 -10.60
C GLY A 15 6.93 -17.33 -9.31
N ASN A 16 7.44 -17.82 -8.19
CA ASN A 16 7.07 -17.35 -6.86
C ASN A 16 7.83 -16.08 -6.45
N ASP A 17 7.11 -15.21 -5.74
CA ASP A 17 7.66 -14.05 -5.05
C ASP A 17 8.80 -14.43 -4.09
N ARG A 18 9.69 -13.47 -3.87
CA ARG A 18 10.90 -13.68 -3.06
C ARG A 18 11.00 -12.65 -1.96
N LEU A 19 11.42 -13.10 -0.78
CA LEU A 19 11.79 -12.23 0.32
C LEU A 19 13.25 -12.46 0.69
N TYR A 20 14.02 -11.36 0.70
CA TYR A 20 15.42 -11.34 1.07
C TYR A 20 15.64 -10.47 2.29
N ARG A 21 16.23 -11.06 3.33
CA ARG A 21 16.64 -10.34 4.54
C ARG A 21 17.95 -9.62 4.31
N ASN A 22 18.00 -8.33 4.63
CA ASN A 22 19.21 -7.52 4.50
C ASN A 22 20.10 -7.68 5.74
N ASN A 23 21.37 -8.04 5.52
CA ASN A 23 22.34 -8.26 6.61
C ASN A 23 23.00 -6.96 7.13
N GLY A 24 22.63 -5.80 6.60
CA GLY A 24 23.16 -4.48 6.99
C GLY A 24 24.58 -4.19 6.49
N ARG A 25 25.17 -5.11 5.70
CA ARG A 25 26.53 -5.02 5.16
C ARG A 25 26.54 -5.08 3.63
N GLY A 26 25.41 -4.76 3.00
CA GLY A 26 25.22 -4.79 1.55
C GLY A 26 24.93 -6.19 0.98
N GLY A 27 24.68 -7.19 1.83
CA GLY A 27 24.29 -8.53 1.41
C GLY A 27 22.86 -8.88 1.80
N PHE A 28 22.32 -9.86 1.09
CA PHE A 28 20.94 -10.33 1.24
C PHE A 28 20.93 -11.85 1.41
N THR A 29 20.02 -12.36 2.24
CA THR A 29 19.78 -13.79 2.42
C THR A 29 18.36 -14.11 2.01
N ASP A 30 18.18 -15.07 1.09
CA ASP A 30 16.83 -15.56 0.74
C ASP A 30 16.21 -16.21 1.97
N VAL A 31 15.12 -15.63 2.45
CA VAL A 31 14.35 -16.10 3.60
C VAL A 31 12.92 -16.47 3.19
N THR A 32 12.62 -16.55 1.89
CA THR A 32 11.26 -16.72 1.34
C THR A 32 10.47 -17.81 2.06
N THR A 33 10.99 -19.05 2.07
CA THR A 33 10.34 -20.18 2.74
C THR A 33 10.31 -20.03 4.26
N ALA A 34 11.39 -19.54 4.87
CA ALA A 34 11.48 -19.38 6.32
C ALA A 34 10.54 -18.30 6.87
N ALA A 35 10.21 -17.31 6.03
CA ALA A 35 9.29 -16.22 6.33
C ALA A 35 7.83 -16.58 6.05
N GLY A 36 7.53 -17.76 5.50
CA GLY A 36 6.16 -18.16 5.19
C GLY A 36 5.58 -17.54 3.92
N ILE A 37 6.43 -17.00 3.02
CA ILE A 37 5.99 -16.52 1.71
C ILE A 37 5.80 -17.72 0.78
N THR A 38 4.57 -17.99 0.35
CA THR A 38 4.19 -19.21 -0.40
C THR A 38 3.49 -18.93 -1.73
N GLY A 39 3.49 -17.69 -2.20
CA GLY A 39 2.79 -17.23 -3.40
C GLY A 39 2.53 -15.71 -3.36
N PRO A 40 1.70 -15.16 -4.25
CA PRO A 40 1.21 -15.80 -5.47
C PRO A 40 2.37 -16.05 -6.45
N GLU A 41 2.12 -16.89 -7.44
CA GLU A 41 2.99 -16.94 -8.62
C GLU A 41 2.57 -15.85 -9.60
N HIS A 42 3.53 -15.34 -10.38
CA HIS A 42 3.26 -14.37 -11.44
C HIS A 42 2.73 -13.03 -10.93
N ALA A 43 3.32 -12.54 -9.84
CA ALA A 43 2.97 -11.24 -9.29
C ALA A 43 3.56 -10.09 -10.11
N MET A 44 2.79 -9.01 -10.20
CA MET A 44 3.20 -7.80 -10.92
C MET A 44 3.35 -6.58 -10.00
N GLY A 45 2.59 -6.53 -8.91
CA GLY A 45 2.56 -5.41 -8.00
C GLY A 45 2.57 -5.86 -6.55
N VAL A 46 3.21 -5.04 -5.72
CA VAL A 46 3.27 -5.22 -4.27
C VAL A 46 2.91 -3.93 -3.57
N ALA A 47 2.16 -4.04 -2.47
CA ALA A 47 1.95 -2.98 -1.51
C ALA A 47 2.52 -3.39 -0.15
N VAL A 48 3.12 -2.42 0.54
CA VAL A 48 3.69 -2.57 1.88
C VAL A 48 3.03 -1.53 2.79
N GLY A 49 2.47 -1.96 3.92
CA GLY A 49 1.74 -1.10 4.85
C GLY A 49 1.32 -1.85 6.11
N ASP A 50 0.83 -1.12 7.10
CA ASP A 50 0.38 -1.61 8.41
C ASP A 50 -1.14 -1.73 8.37
N ILE A 51 -1.64 -2.80 7.75
CA ILE A 51 -3.07 -2.93 7.43
C ILE A 51 -3.88 -3.37 8.65
N ASP A 52 -3.24 -4.05 9.61
CA ASP A 52 -3.88 -4.50 10.85
C ASP A 52 -3.64 -3.58 12.05
N GLY A 53 -2.79 -2.56 11.89
CA GLY A 53 -2.53 -1.53 12.89
C GLY A 53 -1.65 -1.99 14.04
N ASP A 54 -0.96 -3.13 13.92
CA ASP A 54 -0.03 -3.63 14.94
C ASP A 54 1.34 -2.91 14.89
N GLY A 55 1.56 -2.08 13.85
CA GLY A 55 2.76 -1.31 13.57
C GLY A 55 3.81 -2.05 12.75
N CYS A 56 3.56 -3.29 12.33
CA CYS A 56 4.37 -4.05 11.40
C CYS A 56 3.92 -3.79 9.98
N PHE A 57 4.81 -4.07 9.04
CA PHE A 57 4.45 -3.93 7.65
C PHE A 57 4.08 -5.30 7.09
N ASP A 58 2.84 -5.36 6.65
CA ASP A 58 2.19 -6.42 5.90
C ASP A 58 2.44 -6.23 4.41
N LEU A 59 2.13 -7.26 3.65
CA LEU A 59 2.32 -7.29 2.21
C LEU A 59 1.03 -7.67 1.52
N VAL A 60 0.69 -6.98 0.45
CA VAL A 60 -0.28 -7.46 -0.53
C VAL A 60 0.44 -7.64 -1.85
N SER A 61 0.38 -8.85 -2.40
CA SER A 61 0.97 -9.17 -3.70
C SER A 61 -0.12 -9.56 -4.69
N THR A 62 -0.08 -8.99 -5.88
CA THR A 62 -1.08 -9.25 -6.93
C THR A 62 -0.84 -10.56 -7.65
N ASN A 63 -1.87 -11.10 -8.29
CA ASN A 63 -1.77 -12.32 -9.07
C ASN A 63 -2.29 -12.09 -10.50
N ASN A 64 -1.45 -12.39 -11.52
CA ASN A 64 -1.81 -12.23 -12.92
C ASN A 64 -2.17 -13.55 -13.65
N THR A 65 -2.18 -14.69 -12.96
CA THR A 65 -2.33 -16.05 -13.54
C THR A 65 -3.64 -16.23 -14.30
N ARG A 66 -4.70 -15.49 -13.94
CA ARG A 66 -5.97 -15.46 -14.70
C ARG A 66 -5.81 -14.98 -16.15
N GLY A 67 -4.73 -14.26 -16.46
CA GLY A 67 -4.36 -13.85 -17.81
C GLY A 67 -3.64 -14.92 -18.61
N ARG A 68 -3.38 -16.09 -18.01
CA ARG A 68 -2.59 -17.20 -18.53
C ARG A 68 -3.41 -18.49 -18.48
N PRO A 69 -4.30 -18.74 -19.45
CA PRO A 69 -5.20 -19.89 -19.43
C PRO A 69 -4.51 -21.25 -19.33
N GLU A 70 -3.26 -21.33 -19.79
CA GLU A 70 -2.40 -22.51 -19.75
C GLU A 70 -1.76 -22.76 -18.38
N ASP A 71 -1.76 -21.77 -17.49
CA ASP A 71 -1.14 -21.85 -16.18
C ASP A 71 -1.99 -22.73 -15.26
N PRO A 72 -1.47 -23.86 -14.75
CA PRO A 72 -2.22 -24.68 -13.80
C PRO A 72 -2.45 -23.95 -12.47
N ALA A 73 -1.62 -22.97 -12.13
CA ALA A 73 -1.67 -22.23 -10.88
C ALA A 73 -2.60 -21.02 -10.99
N HIS A 74 -3.92 -21.24 -11.03
CA HIS A 74 -4.89 -20.15 -10.92
C HIS A 74 -5.14 -19.80 -9.46
N GLY A 75 -4.95 -18.53 -9.07
CA GLY A 75 -5.18 -18.08 -7.71
C GLY A 75 -5.56 -16.60 -7.58
N PRO A 76 -6.04 -16.18 -6.40
CA PRO A 76 -6.23 -14.77 -6.09
C PRO A 76 -4.90 -14.07 -5.82
N SER A 77 -4.93 -12.75 -5.80
CA SER A 77 -3.94 -11.93 -5.09
C SER A 77 -3.85 -12.36 -3.61
N THR A 78 -2.73 -12.13 -2.94
CA THR A 78 -2.49 -12.62 -1.57
C THR A 78 -2.22 -11.48 -0.59
N LEU A 79 -2.88 -11.51 0.57
CA LEU A 79 -2.59 -10.67 1.74
C LEU A 79 -1.78 -11.48 2.76
N TYR A 80 -0.55 -11.03 3.01
CA TYR A 80 0.35 -11.55 4.03
C TYR A 80 0.43 -10.60 5.22
N VAL A 81 -0.07 -11.04 6.36
CA VAL A 81 0.04 -10.29 7.62
C VAL A 81 1.29 -10.75 8.37
N SER A 82 2.08 -9.79 8.86
CA SER A 82 3.35 -10.06 9.53
C SER A 82 3.15 -10.44 10.99
N ASP A 83 3.87 -11.46 11.47
CA ASP A 83 3.93 -11.79 12.91
C ASP A 83 4.94 -10.90 13.66
N CYS A 84 5.36 -9.78 13.07
CA CYS A 84 6.36 -8.84 13.57
C CYS A 84 7.78 -9.37 13.81
N ASP A 85 8.05 -10.65 13.55
CA ASP A 85 9.34 -11.30 13.75
C ASP A 85 10.02 -11.74 12.44
N GLY A 86 9.48 -11.27 11.32
CA GLY A 86 9.94 -11.61 9.97
C GLY A 86 9.26 -12.84 9.37
N ARG A 87 8.26 -13.42 10.06
CA ARG A 87 7.30 -14.36 9.47
C ARG A 87 6.03 -13.65 9.04
N PHE A 88 5.34 -14.30 8.11
CA PHE A 88 4.08 -13.86 7.53
C PHE A 88 3.10 -15.02 7.46
N SER A 89 1.83 -14.69 7.63
CA SER A 89 0.71 -15.61 7.45
C SER A 89 -0.16 -15.14 6.29
N ASP A 90 -0.54 -16.04 5.38
CA ASP A 90 -1.59 -15.75 4.39
C ASP A 90 -2.93 -15.59 5.10
N ARG A 91 -3.47 -14.37 5.06
CA ARG A 91 -4.75 -13.99 5.68
C ARG A 91 -5.81 -13.61 4.65
N THR A 92 -5.56 -13.87 3.37
CA THR A 92 -6.43 -13.52 2.23
C THR A 92 -7.90 -13.87 2.48
N ARG A 93 -8.18 -15.12 2.84
CA ARG A 93 -9.55 -15.61 3.05
C ARG A 93 -10.15 -15.11 4.36
N GLU A 94 -9.35 -15.04 5.42
CA GLU A 94 -9.79 -14.61 6.75
C GLU A 94 -10.25 -13.15 6.75
N TRP A 95 -9.49 -12.30 6.05
CA TRP A 95 -9.80 -10.89 5.88
C TRP A 95 -10.92 -10.64 4.87
N GLY A 96 -11.39 -11.66 4.17
CA GLY A 96 -12.48 -11.54 3.20
C GLY A 96 -12.07 -11.00 1.83
N MET A 97 -10.78 -11.01 1.49
CA MET A 97 -10.34 -10.66 0.14
C MET A 97 -10.80 -11.76 -0.84
N ALA A 98 -11.70 -11.39 -1.76
CA ALA A 98 -12.33 -12.34 -2.66
C ALA A 98 -11.39 -12.78 -3.80
N ASP A 99 -11.51 -14.04 -4.21
CA ASP A 99 -11.04 -14.45 -5.55
C ASP A 99 -12.01 -13.87 -6.59
N ARG A 100 -11.59 -12.77 -7.21
CA ARG A 100 -12.40 -12.03 -8.19
C ARG A 100 -12.36 -12.64 -9.59
N GLY A 101 -11.49 -13.64 -9.82
CA GLY A 101 -11.27 -14.20 -11.15
C GLY A 101 -10.70 -13.19 -12.16
N THR A 102 -9.96 -12.18 -11.68
CA THR A 102 -9.37 -11.09 -12.49
C THR A 102 -7.87 -11.23 -12.63
N VAL A 103 -7.31 -10.58 -13.64
CA VAL A 103 -5.86 -10.36 -13.78
C VAL A 103 -5.49 -9.10 -13.00
N ASP A 104 -4.74 -9.25 -11.92
CA ASP A 104 -4.41 -8.14 -11.03
C ASP A 104 -2.98 -7.61 -11.28
N TRP A 105 -2.84 -6.27 -11.29
CA TRP A 105 -1.58 -5.60 -11.62
C TRP A 105 -1.10 -4.74 -10.44
N GLY A 106 -1.50 -3.46 -10.41
CA GLY A 106 -1.17 -2.54 -9.34
C GLY A 106 -2.03 -2.75 -8.09
N VAL A 107 -1.43 -2.50 -6.94
CA VAL A 107 -2.07 -2.59 -5.62
C VAL A 107 -1.57 -1.46 -4.73
N SER A 108 -2.47 -0.89 -3.92
CA SER A 108 -2.16 0.15 -2.96
C SER A 108 -2.84 -0.12 -1.62
N LEU A 109 -2.11 0.11 -0.53
CA LEU A 109 -2.66 0.32 0.79
C LEU A 109 -2.80 1.82 1.03
N VAL A 110 -4.01 2.27 1.28
CA VAL A 110 -4.42 3.69 1.29
C VAL A 110 -5.45 3.90 2.38
N ASP A 111 -5.58 5.10 2.92
CA ASP A 111 -6.61 5.46 3.92
C ASP A 111 -7.55 6.43 3.20
N TRP A 112 -8.55 5.92 2.48
CA TRP A 112 -9.30 6.73 1.49
C TRP A 112 -10.45 7.52 2.14
N ASP A 113 -10.96 7.08 3.28
CA ASP A 113 -12.05 7.75 4.02
C ASP A 113 -11.55 8.48 5.28
N ASN A 114 -10.23 8.57 5.44
CA ASN A 114 -9.57 9.30 6.52
C ASN A 114 -9.91 8.76 7.92
N ASP A 115 -10.24 7.47 8.07
CA ASP A 115 -10.61 6.85 9.35
C ASP A 115 -9.41 6.33 10.18
N GLY A 116 -8.22 6.30 9.57
CA GLY A 116 -6.96 5.90 10.18
C GLY A 116 -6.57 4.43 9.96
N ASP A 117 -7.44 3.63 9.36
CA ASP A 117 -7.14 2.29 8.88
C ASP A 117 -6.58 2.34 7.44
N GLN A 118 -5.74 1.37 7.07
CA GLN A 118 -5.38 1.22 5.66
C GLN A 118 -6.38 0.28 4.98
N ASP A 119 -7.02 0.78 3.95
CA ASP A 119 -7.83 0.12 2.95
C ASP A 119 -6.98 -0.49 1.84
N LEU A 120 -7.64 -1.23 0.95
CA LEU A 120 -6.98 -1.93 -0.14
C LEU A 120 -7.62 -1.60 -1.49
N ALA A 121 -6.80 -1.13 -2.42
CA ALA A 121 -7.19 -0.93 -3.81
C ALA A 121 -6.36 -1.81 -4.74
N ILE A 122 -7.01 -2.47 -5.70
CA ILE A 122 -6.34 -3.27 -6.74
C ILE A 122 -6.88 -2.85 -8.11
N VAL A 123 -5.97 -2.57 -9.04
CA VAL A 123 -6.32 -2.37 -10.45
C VAL A 123 -6.16 -3.65 -11.24
N SER A 124 -7.09 -3.87 -12.16
CA SER A 124 -7.23 -5.15 -12.86
C SER A 124 -7.44 -4.98 -14.36
N GLY A 125 -7.04 -6.03 -15.07
CA GLY A 125 -7.53 -6.35 -16.40
C GLY A 125 -6.49 -7.01 -17.28
N GLY A 126 -6.88 -8.13 -17.89
CA GLY A 126 -6.03 -8.88 -18.81
C GLY A 126 -5.80 -8.20 -20.16
N MET A 127 -4.76 -8.66 -20.86
CA MET A 127 -4.47 -8.22 -22.24
C MET A 127 -5.48 -8.80 -23.25
N LEU A 128 -6.17 -9.88 -22.90
CA LEU A 128 -7.24 -10.50 -23.69
C LEU A 128 -8.51 -9.62 -23.72
N GLU A 129 -9.46 -9.94 -24.60
CA GLU A 129 -10.72 -9.19 -24.73
C GLU A 129 -11.52 -9.20 -23.42
N GLN A 130 -11.54 -10.32 -22.68
CA GLN A 130 -12.25 -10.40 -21.40
C GLN A 130 -11.73 -9.38 -20.37
N GLY A 131 -10.44 -9.05 -20.42
CA GLY A 131 -9.79 -8.12 -19.50
C GLY A 131 -10.31 -6.69 -19.56
N GLU A 132 -10.95 -6.30 -20.67
CA GLU A 132 -11.59 -4.98 -20.80
C GLU A 132 -12.80 -4.80 -19.89
N ARG A 133 -13.37 -5.91 -19.40
CA ARG A 133 -14.59 -5.93 -18.56
C ARG A 133 -14.27 -6.17 -17.09
N GLU A 134 -13.02 -6.52 -16.78
CA GLU A 134 -12.56 -6.67 -15.42
C GLU A 134 -12.56 -5.30 -14.73
N ARG A 135 -13.17 -5.25 -13.56
CA ARG A 135 -13.26 -4.03 -12.76
C ARG A 135 -12.12 -4.02 -11.76
N ASN A 136 -11.56 -2.83 -11.56
CA ASN A 136 -10.78 -2.54 -10.37
C ASN A 136 -11.64 -2.78 -9.10
N VAL A 137 -11.00 -2.96 -7.97
CA VAL A 137 -11.67 -3.13 -6.67
C VAL A 137 -11.12 -2.14 -5.66
N LEU A 138 -12.00 -1.60 -4.84
CA LEU A 138 -11.70 -0.84 -3.63
C LEU A 138 -12.38 -1.54 -2.45
N TYR A 139 -11.58 -1.92 -1.47
CA TYR A 139 -12.02 -2.54 -0.22
C TYR A 139 -11.85 -1.57 0.93
N GLU A 140 -12.90 -1.39 1.73
CA GLU A 140 -12.84 -0.72 3.02
C GLU A 140 -12.39 -1.70 4.11
N ASN A 141 -11.42 -1.33 4.94
CA ASN A 141 -10.94 -2.13 6.05
C ASN A 141 -11.74 -1.85 7.32
N ARG A 142 -12.67 -2.75 7.67
CA ARG A 142 -13.51 -2.62 8.86
C ARG A 142 -12.96 -3.43 10.03
N GLY A 143 -11.77 -3.04 10.49
CA GLY A 143 -11.12 -3.64 11.66
C GLY A 143 -10.69 -5.09 11.43
N GLY A 144 -9.90 -5.33 10.38
CA GLY A 144 -9.41 -6.68 10.04
C GLY A 144 -10.28 -7.44 9.05
N ARG A 145 -11.24 -6.75 8.41
CA ARG A 145 -12.13 -7.32 7.41
C ARG A 145 -12.28 -6.35 6.24
N LEU A 146 -11.85 -6.81 5.07
CA LEU A 146 -12.01 -6.11 3.80
C LEU A 146 -13.43 -6.27 3.29
N VAL A 147 -14.09 -5.14 3.03
CA VAL A 147 -15.44 -5.07 2.47
C VAL A 147 -15.39 -4.38 1.11
N ASP A 148 -15.82 -5.07 0.05
CA ASP A 148 -15.87 -4.50 -1.29
C ASP A 148 -16.91 -3.35 -1.36
N VAL A 149 -16.41 -2.12 -1.49
CA VAL A 149 -17.20 -0.89 -1.61
C VAL A 149 -17.20 -0.32 -3.03
N THR A 150 -16.63 -1.07 -3.98
CA THR A 150 -16.41 -0.65 -5.37
C THR A 150 -17.67 -0.14 -6.05
N ARG A 151 -18.80 -0.85 -5.87
CA ARG A 151 -20.07 -0.50 -6.52
C ARG A 151 -20.75 0.66 -5.83
N SER A 152 -20.74 0.73 -4.51
CA SER A 152 -21.38 1.82 -3.76
C SER A 152 -20.70 3.16 -4.00
N LEU A 153 -19.38 3.15 -4.24
CA LEU A 153 -18.59 4.36 -4.49
C LEU A 153 -18.41 4.66 -5.99
N GLY A 154 -18.85 3.77 -6.89
CA GLY A 154 -18.63 3.94 -8.32
C GLY A 154 -17.16 3.81 -8.76
N ALA A 155 -16.30 3.24 -7.91
CA ALA A 155 -14.86 3.08 -8.16
C ALA A 155 -14.51 1.94 -9.15
N GLY A 156 -15.52 1.19 -9.64
CA GLY A 156 -15.37 0.03 -10.51
C GLY A 156 -15.03 0.34 -11.96
N VAL A 157 -14.01 1.18 -12.19
CA VAL A 157 -13.50 1.50 -13.53
C VAL A 157 -12.99 0.22 -14.19
N THR A 158 -13.32 0.07 -15.47
CA THR A 158 -12.81 -0.97 -16.36
C THR A 158 -11.91 -0.35 -17.41
N GLY A 159 -11.04 -1.13 -18.03
CA GLY A 159 -10.23 -0.66 -19.16
C GLY A 159 -8.86 -1.31 -19.31
N ALA A 160 -8.68 -2.49 -18.70
CA ALA A 160 -7.38 -3.14 -18.57
C ALA A 160 -6.34 -2.20 -17.93
N ALA A 161 -6.55 -1.96 -16.63
CA ALA A 161 -5.73 -1.07 -15.83
C ALA A 161 -4.47 -1.79 -15.33
N PHE A 162 -3.33 -1.12 -15.42
CA PHE A 162 -2.03 -1.67 -15.03
C PHE A 162 -1.47 -0.97 -13.79
N GLY A 163 -1.43 0.36 -13.83
CA GLY A 163 -0.92 1.20 -12.75
C GLY A 163 -1.96 2.22 -12.30
N ALA A 164 -1.85 2.62 -11.05
CA ALA A 164 -2.64 3.69 -10.49
C ALA A 164 -1.86 4.43 -9.41
N ALA A 165 -2.25 5.68 -9.16
CA ALA A 165 -1.66 6.53 -8.15
C ALA A 165 -2.77 7.19 -7.33
N TRP A 166 -2.57 7.22 -6.01
CA TRP A 166 -3.38 8.00 -5.08
C TRP A 166 -2.70 9.35 -4.79
N ALA A 167 -3.47 10.43 -4.76
CA ALA A 167 -3.00 11.75 -4.41
C ALA A 167 -4.14 12.63 -3.92
N ASP A 168 -3.84 13.55 -3.00
CA ASP A 168 -4.71 14.66 -2.64
C ASP A 168 -4.60 15.73 -3.75
N TYR A 169 -5.29 15.50 -4.89
CA TYR A 169 -5.01 16.18 -6.15
C TYR A 169 -5.45 17.64 -6.12
N ASP A 170 -6.58 17.93 -5.48
CA ASP A 170 -7.14 19.27 -5.37
C ASP A 170 -6.82 19.95 -4.02
N ARG A 171 -6.16 19.25 -3.10
CA ARG A 171 -5.68 19.73 -1.79
C ARG A 171 -6.79 19.96 -0.78
N ASP A 172 -7.85 19.16 -0.84
CA ASP A 172 -8.90 19.15 0.17
C ASP A 172 -8.65 18.14 1.30
N GLY A 173 -7.70 17.22 1.11
CA GLY A 173 -7.26 16.25 2.09
C GLY A 173 -7.83 14.85 1.94
N ASP A 174 -8.77 14.65 1.02
CA ASP A 174 -9.23 13.33 0.65
C ASP A 174 -8.35 12.80 -0.50
N LEU A 175 -8.04 11.50 -0.50
CA LEU A 175 -7.19 10.94 -1.55
C LEU A 175 -8.01 10.58 -2.78
N ASP A 176 -7.61 11.11 -3.93
CA ASP A 176 -8.15 10.82 -5.26
C ASP A 176 -7.40 9.68 -5.94
N TRP A 177 -8.08 8.96 -6.83
CA TRP A 177 -7.51 7.78 -7.50
C TRP A 177 -7.37 7.98 -9.01
N LEU A 178 -6.13 8.15 -9.47
CA LEU A 178 -5.79 8.17 -10.90
C LEU A 178 -5.46 6.76 -11.39
N ILE A 179 -6.24 6.26 -12.34
CA ILE A 179 -6.12 4.93 -12.93
C ILE A 179 -5.67 5.04 -14.38
N VAL A 180 -4.62 4.33 -14.76
CA VAL A 180 -4.12 4.28 -16.13
C VAL A 180 -4.57 2.99 -16.80
N ASN A 181 -5.46 3.16 -17.79
CA ASN A 181 -6.03 2.09 -18.59
C ASN A 181 -5.25 1.92 -19.90
N SER A 182 -5.09 0.68 -20.36
CA SER A 182 -4.44 0.39 -21.65
C SER A 182 -5.41 0.38 -22.83
N LYS A 183 -6.69 0.10 -22.57
CA LYS A 183 -7.73 -0.07 -23.59
C LYS A 183 -8.85 0.97 -23.51
N ARG A 184 -8.74 1.90 -22.56
CA ARG A 184 -9.61 3.08 -22.39
C ARG A 184 -8.76 4.27 -21.98
N ASN A 185 -9.37 5.45 -21.92
CA ASN A 185 -8.71 6.63 -21.38
C ASN A 185 -8.35 6.42 -19.90
N PRO A 186 -7.30 7.10 -19.39
CA PRO A 186 -7.10 7.23 -17.96
C PRO A 186 -8.36 7.79 -17.27
N ALA A 187 -8.61 7.35 -16.04
CA ALA A 187 -9.72 7.81 -15.23
C ALA A 187 -9.19 8.42 -13.94
N LEU A 188 -9.60 9.64 -13.64
CA LEU A 188 -9.43 10.24 -12.31
C LEU A 188 -10.76 10.09 -11.57
N LEU A 189 -10.74 9.39 -10.45
CA LEU A 189 -11.86 9.31 -9.52
C LEU A 189 -11.61 10.34 -8.42
N GLU A 190 -12.39 11.42 -8.45
CA GLU A 190 -12.38 12.44 -7.40
C GLU A 190 -13.13 11.89 -6.17
N ASN A 191 -12.46 11.87 -5.03
CA ASN A 191 -13.07 11.44 -3.78
C ASN A 191 -13.91 12.59 -3.21
N ARG A 192 -15.17 12.31 -2.93
CA ARG A 192 -16.13 13.29 -2.36
C ARG A 192 -16.89 12.72 -1.18
N VAL A 193 -16.43 11.59 -0.66
CA VAL A 193 -16.99 11.02 0.57
C VAL A 193 -16.50 11.89 1.71
N ALA A 194 -17.41 12.28 2.60
CA ALA A 194 -17.03 13.06 3.76
C ALA A 194 -16.07 12.25 4.64
N GLY A 195 -14.78 12.61 4.61
CA GLY A 195 -13.73 11.96 5.38
C GLY A 195 -13.60 12.48 6.81
N GLY A 196 -12.73 11.81 7.56
CA GLY A 196 -12.19 12.33 8.81
C GLY A 196 -11.19 13.49 8.62
N HIS A 197 -10.65 13.95 9.74
CA HIS A 197 -9.46 14.79 9.77
C HIS A 197 -8.28 14.05 9.14
N TRP A 198 -7.30 14.79 8.61
CA TRP A 198 -6.16 14.20 7.92
C TRP A 198 -4.83 14.89 8.27
N LEU A 199 -3.71 14.24 7.93
CA LEU A 199 -2.39 14.86 7.95
C LEU A 199 -1.51 14.33 6.82
N ASN A 200 -1.03 15.23 5.97
CA ASN A 200 0.03 14.92 5.01
C ASN A 200 1.39 15.29 5.61
N VAL A 201 2.35 14.36 5.55
CA VAL A 201 3.73 14.54 6.04
C VAL A 201 4.70 14.46 4.87
N ARG A 202 5.27 15.61 4.49
CA ARG A 202 6.36 15.70 3.53
C ARG A 202 7.70 15.58 4.22
N LEU A 203 8.59 14.76 3.68
CA LEU A 203 9.91 14.54 4.26
C LEU A 203 10.97 15.36 3.51
N LYS A 204 11.93 15.89 4.26
CA LYS A 204 13.11 16.57 3.72
C LYS A 204 14.37 15.92 4.28
N GLY A 205 14.87 14.92 3.56
CA GLY A 205 16.10 14.20 3.87
C GLY A 205 17.37 15.01 3.58
N ARG A 206 18.52 14.33 3.57
CA ARG A 206 19.85 14.92 3.33
C ARG A 206 20.66 14.05 2.37
N GLY A 207 21.69 14.64 1.76
CA GLY A 207 22.60 13.92 0.86
C GLY A 207 21.92 13.45 -0.41
N ALA A 208 22.10 12.16 -0.75
CA ALA A 208 21.51 11.53 -1.93
C ALA A 208 20.02 11.22 -1.78
N ASN A 209 19.53 10.98 -0.56
CA ASN A 209 18.13 10.69 -0.28
C ASN A 209 17.42 11.95 0.24
N ARG A 210 17.16 12.90 -0.66
CA ARG A 210 16.55 14.21 -0.33
C ARG A 210 15.07 14.11 0.01
N ASP A 211 14.40 13.13 -0.56
CA ASP A 211 12.95 12.94 -0.36
C ASP A 211 12.65 12.04 0.83
N GLY A 212 13.66 11.40 1.43
CA GLY A 212 13.48 10.53 2.59
C GLY A 212 12.85 9.19 2.25
N ILE A 213 13.02 8.70 1.02
CA ILE A 213 12.52 7.40 0.57
C ILE A 213 12.98 6.30 1.53
N GLY A 214 12.06 5.46 1.95
CA GLY A 214 12.29 4.38 2.90
C GLY A 214 12.18 4.77 4.37
N ALA A 215 11.94 6.05 4.68
CA ALA A 215 11.70 6.48 6.04
C ALA A 215 10.35 5.99 6.55
N ARG A 216 10.33 5.58 7.82
CA ARG A 216 9.12 5.21 8.55
C ARG A 216 8.60 6.42 9.31
N VAL A 217 7.32 6.74 9.15
CA VAL A 217 6.63 7.81 9.86
C VAL A 217 5.65 7.17 10.83
N GLU A 218 5.77 7.55 12.09
CA GLU A 218 4.92 7.08 13.19
C GLU A 218 4.23 8.29 13.80
N LEU A 219 2.93 8.20 14.01
CA LEU A 219 2.18 9.21 14.76
C LEU A 219 1.24 8.58 15.79
N VAL A 220 0.84 9.40 16.75
CA VAL A 220 -0.23 9.05 17.70
C VAL A 220 -1.28 10.15 17.66
N ALA A 221 -2.54 9.79 17.42
CA ALA A 221 -3.69 10.69 17.45
C ALA A 221 -4.87 9.99 18.15
N ALA A 222 -5.55 10.70 19.05
CA ALA A 222 -6.62 10.14 19.89
C ALA A 222 -6.26 8.80 20.57
N GLY A 223 -4.99 8.59 20.95
CA GLY A 223 -4.51 7.34 21.54
C GLY A 223 -4.26 6.18 20.57
N ARG A 224 -4.58 6.34 19.27
CA ARG A 224 -4.28 5.40 18.20
C ARG A 224 -2.88 5.67 17.65
N ARG A 225 -2.02 4.65 17.61
CA ARG A 225 -0.74 4.71 16.91
C ARG A 225 -0.94 4.31 15.46
N GLN A 226 -0.34 5.04 14.52
CA GLN A 226 -0.31 4.69 13.11
C GLN A 226 1.13 4.68 12.60
N VAL A 227 1.43 3.74 11.71
CA VAL A 227 2.75 3.60 11.09
C VAL A 227 2.60 3.55 9.58
N ARG A 228 3.43 4.32 8.88
CA ARG A 228 3.49 4.36 7.41
C ARG A 228 4.94 4.45 6.95
N THR A 229 5.21 4.10 5.69
CA THR A 229 6.54 4.22 5.07
C THR A 229 6.45 5.01 3.78
N LEU A 230 7.43 5.88 3.52
CA LEU A 230 7.53 6.58 2.25
C LEU A 230 8.20 5.68 1.20
N GLN A 231 7.50 5.41 0.10
CA GLN A 231 7.97 4.52 -0.97
C GLN A 231 8.21 5.30 -2.26
N ALA A 232 9.22 4.92 -3.05
CA ALA A 232 9.51 5.58 -4.33
C ALA A 232 8.60 5.12 -5.48
N GLY A 233 7.89 4.01 -5.31
CA GLY A 233 6.87 3.48 -6.21
C GLY A 233 5.94 2.56 -5.43
N LYS A 234 4.71 2.39 -5.92
CA LYS A 234 3.69 1.54 -5.30
C LYS A 234 2.93 0.75 -6.37
N GLY A 235 2.61 -0.50 -6.08
CA GLY A 235 1.90 -1.37 -7.02
C GLY A 235 2.75 -1.71 -8.24
N PHE A 236 2.23 -1.44 -9.44
CA PHE A 236 2.87 -1.76 -10.72
C PHE A 236 2.94 -0.53 -11.62
N ALA A 237 4.13 -0.23 -12.14
CA ALA A 237 4.39 0.85 -13.10
C ALA A 237 3.83 2.23 -12.70
N ALA A 238 3.75 2.52 -11.40
CA ALA A 238 3.18 3.74 -10.85
C ALA A 238 3.99 4.27 -9.65
N SER A 239 3.84 5.57 -9.40
CA SER A 239 4.40 6.26 -8.24
C SER A 239 3.41 7.34 -7.80
N GLU A 240 3.35 7.59 -6.49
CA GLU A 240 2.46 8.56 -5.86
C GLU A 240 3.25 9.83 -5.51
N GLU A 241 2.55 10.88 -5.07
CA GLU A 241 3.21 12.07 -4.54
C GLU A 241 4.15 11.67 -3.37
N PRO A 242 5.39 12.20 -3.29
CA PRO A 242 6.36 11.82 -2.26
C PRO A 242 6.02 12.43 -0.89
N GLN A 243 4.89 12.00 -0.34
CA GLN A 243 4.39 12.37 0.98
C GLN A 243 3.72 11.17 1.64
N VAL A 244 3.57 11.24 2.96
CA VAL A 244 2.92 10.21 3.76
C VAL A 244 1.59 10.75 4.26
N HIS A 245 0.51 10.10 3.87
CA HIS A 245 -0.85 10.46 4.27
C HIS A 245 -1.31 9.65 5.48
N PHE A 246 -2.10 10.28 6.35
CA PHE A 246 -2.74 9.68 7.51
C PHE A 246 -4.16 10.22 7.64
N GLY A 247 -5.15 9.33 7.65
CA GLY A 247 -6.47 9.59 8.20
C GLY A 247 -6.39 9.64 9.73
N LEU A 248 -7.09 10.60 10.32
CA LEU A 248 -7.09 10.85 11.77
C LEU A 248 -8.49 10.66 12.38
N GLY A 249 -9.49 10.29 11.58
CA GLY A 249 -10.88 10.18 11.99
C GLY A 249 -11.35 11.49 12.61
N MET A 250 -11.87 11.44 13.84
CA MET A 250 -12.34 12.65 14.55
C MET A 250 -11.22 13.41 15.29
N ALA A 251 -9.95 13.01 15.16
CA ALA A 251 -8.85 13.63 15.90
C ALA A 251 -8.32 14.89 15.20
N GLY A 252 -8.80 16.07 15.62
CA GLY A 252 -8.31 17.36 15.11
C GLY A 252 -6.85 17.74 15.47
N ARG A 253 -6.09 16.83 16.11
CA ARG A 253 -4.68 17.06 16.48
C ARG A 253 -3.92 15.74 16.67
N VAL A 254 -2.68 15.74 16.22
CA VAL A 254 -1.70 14.69 16.51
C VAL A 254 -1.01 14.96 17.84
N GLN A 255 -0.83 13.93 18.66
CA GLN A 255 -0.16 13.99 19.96
C GLN A 255 1.36 13.95 19.82
N SER A 256 1.88 13.07 18.95
CA SER A 256 3.31 12.96 18.65
C SER A 256 3.54 12.57 17.18
N LEU A 257 4.62 13.07 16.59
CA LEU A 257 5.07 12.72 15.24
C LEU A 257 6.56 12.38 15.26
N ARG A 258 6.89 11.21 14.72
CA ARG A 258 8.24 10.65 14.70
C ARG A 258 8.58 10.14 13.31
N VAL A 259 9.78 10.45 12.82
CA VAL A 259 10.33 9.96 11.56
C VAL A 259 11.60 9.18 11.85
N ILE A 260 11.63 7.92 11.43
CA ILE A 260 12.81 7.06 11.47
C ILE A 260 13.37 7.01 10.05
N TRP A 261 14.54 7.59 9.85
CA TRP A 261 15.20 7.66 8.56
C TRP A 261 15.85 6.31 8.20
N PRO A 262 16.12 6.04 6.90
CA PRO A 262 16.69 4.74 6.48
C PRO A 262 18.05 4.39 7.11
N ASP A 263 18.79 5.38 7.60
CA ASP A 263 20.05 5.18 8.32
C ASP A 263 19.88 5.05 9.84
N GLY A 264 18.64 4.91 10.32
CA GLY A 264 18.31 4.72 11.73
C GLY A 264 18.26 6.01 12.55
N VAL A 265 18.61 7.17 11.98
CA VAL A 265 18.43 8.45 12.68
C VAL A 265 16.94 8.68 12.94
N VAL A 266 16.62 9.26 14.08
CA VAL A 266 15.25 9.55 14.49
C VAL A 266 15.06 11.05 14.59
N THR A 267 13.96 11.56 14.05
CA THR A 267 13.50 12.94 14.23
C THR A 267 12.14 12.91 14.90
N GLU A 268 12.02 13.53 16.06
CA GLU A 268 10.77 13.65 16.82
C GLU A 268 10.37 15.11 16.97
N GLN A 269 9.07 15.37 16.92
CA GLN A 269 8.50 16.67 17.21
C GLN A 269 7.09 16.55 17.82
N PRO A 270 6.62 17.58 18.53
CA PRO A 270 5.22 17.66 18.93
C PRO A 270 4.29 17.51 17.71
N GLY A 271 3.16 16.83 17.89
CA GLY A 271 2.22 16.63 16.79
C GLY A 271 1.51 17.94 16.39
N PRO A 272 1.32 18.17 15.07
CA PRO A 272 0.62 19.34 14.55
C PRO A 272 -0.91 19.25 14.77
N VAL A 273 -1.62 20.36 14.52
CA VAL A 273 -3.08 20.30 14.30
C VAL A 273 -3.36 19.51 13.01
N ALA A 274 -4.54 18.90 12.92
CA ALA A 274 -4.95 18.19 11.70
C ALA A 274 -5.20 19.15 10.51
N ASP A 275 -5.60 18.57 9.39
CA ASP A 275 -6.09 19.21 8.17
C ASP A 275 -5.04 20.09 7.50
N GLN A 276 -3.82 19.57 7.42
CA GLN A 276 -2.71 20.29 6.79
C GLN A 276 -1.62 19.35 6.29
N THR A 277 -0.76 19.93 5.45
CA THR A 277 0.52 19.34 5.08
C THR A 277 1.64 19.93 5.92
N VAL A 278 2.37 19.08 6.66
CA VAL A 278 3.58 19.47 7.39
C VAL A 278 4.84 18.99 6.69
N THR A 279 5.95 19.71 6.87
CA THR A 279 7.28 19.26 6.40
C THR A 279 8.16 18.89 7.58
N VAL A 280 8.70 17.67 7.58
CA VAL A 280 9.66 17.19 8.59
C VAL A 280 11.03 17.03 7.96
N GLY A 281 11.99 17.82 8.44
CA GLY A 281 13.37 17.77 7.98
C GLY A 281 14.23 16.81 8.82
N ARG A 282 15.12 16.07 8.15
CA ARG A 282 16.15 15.28 8.82
C ARG A 282 17.11 16.22 9.54
N ARG A 283 17.12 16.17 10.87
CA ARG A 283 18.04 16.97 11.69
C ARG A 283 19.48 16.51 11.44
#